data_AF-A0A963TFE1-F1
#
_entry.id   AF-A0A963TFE1-F1
#
_cell.length_a   1.000
_cell.length_b   1.000
_cell.length_c   1.000
_cell.angle_alpha   90.00
_cell.angle_beta   90.00
_cell.angle_gamma   90.00
#
_symmetry.space_group_name_H-M   'P 1'
#
loop_
_entity.id
_entity.type
_entity.pdbx_description
1 polymer ?
#
loop_
_entity_poly.entity_id
_entity_poly.type
_entity_poly.pdbx_seq_one_letter_code
_entity_poly.pdbx_strand_id
1 'polypeptide(L)'
;IPTRTLRFNLPAARDRVLALLADTAADRLWVPAFEGAHQDHDAANALAATLADRIAVWEFAEYGFAGGRPRRNRFPDPAPGDTVIDLTADEKAVKVRALELYGSEAANLAHTGTARESIRPLPRHAYDRPPHDGRLFYQRFQWVPFRHPRVDFTDPWDVARDLARFYGSVSDS
;
A
#
# COMPACT_ATOMS: atom_id res chain seq x y z
N ILE A 1 13.30 -9.65 2.24
CA ILE A 1 12.28 -9.68 3.31
C ILE A 1 11.13 -10.56 2.82
N PRO A 2 10.75 -11.63 3.53
CA PRO A 2 9.61 -12.47 3.14
C PRO A 2 8.27 -11.71 3.13
N THR A 3 7.32 -12.13 2.30
CA THR A 3 5.95 -11.57 2.30
C THR A 3 5.29 -11.69 3.69
N ARG A 4 4.46 -10.71 4.06
CA ARG A 4 3.78 -10.54 5.36
C ARG A 4 4.70 -10.25 6.54
N THR A 5 5.95 -9.86 6.28
CA THR A 5 6.93 -9.58 7.35
C THR A 5 7.57 -8.19 7.23
N LEU A 6 7.12 -7.35 6.30
CA LEU A 6 7.75 -6.04 6.09
C LEU A 6 7.65 -5.16 7.34
N ARG A 7 6.49 -5.13 8.00
CA ARG A 7 6.28 -4.33 9.23
C ARG A 7 7.27 -4.66 10.36
N PHE A 8 7.85 -5.86 10.38
CA PHE A 8 8.84 -6.27 11.39
C PHE A 8 10.28 -5.94 11.01
N ASN A 9 10.51 -5.50 9.77
CA ASN A 9 11.83 -5.24 9.20
C ASN A 9 11.97 -3.80 8.69
N LEU A 10 11.09 -2.89 9.14
CA LEU A 10 11.00 -1.50 8.67
C LEU A 10 12.33 -0.73 8.78
N PRO A 11 13.10 -0.79 9.89
CA PRO A 11 14.41 -0.10 9.96
C PRO A 11 15.38 -0.57 8.87
N ALA A 12 15.58 -1.89 8.75
CA ALA A 12 16.48 -2.45 7.74
C ALA A 12 16.01 -2.16 6.30
N ALA A 13 14.69 -2.20 6.06
CA ALA A 13 14.12 -1.82 4.77
C ALA A 13 14.36 -0.33 4.47
N ARG A 14 14.21 0.55 5.46
CA ARG A 14 14.43 1.99 5.33
C ARG A 14 15.89 2.29 4.98
N ASP A 15 16.83 1.68 5.68
CA ASP A 15 18.27 1.84 5.40
C ASP A 15 18.59 1.40 3.96
N ARG A 16 17.96 0.32 3.48
CA ARG A 16 18.13 -0.12 2.10
C ARG A 16 17.55 0.86 1.09
N VAL A 17 16.38 1.43 1.36
CA VAL A 17 15.79 2.47 0.51
C VAL A 17 16.65 3.73 0.49
N LEU A 18 17.16 4.18 1.64
CA LEU A 18 18.09 5.32 1.72
C LEU A 18 19.35 5.10 0.88
N ALA A 19 19.95 3.92 0.95
CA ALA A 19 21.10 3.57 0.11
C ALA A 19 20.74 3.66 -1.39
N LEU A 20 19.59 3.13 -1.78
CA LEU A 20 19.12 3.22 -3.18
C LEU A 20 18.84 4.67 -3.61
N LEU A 21 18.29 5.50 -2.74
CA LEU A 21 18.07 6.92 -3.04
C LEU A 21 19.38 7.69 -3.22
N ALA A 22 20.42 7.33 -2.46
CA ALA A 22 21.75 7.92 -2.65
C ALA A 22 22.42 7.46 -3.97
N ASP A 23 22.14 6.23 -4.40
CA ASP A 23 22.73 5.61 -5.59
C ASP A 23 21.92 5.87 -6.88
N THR A 24 20.77 6.54 -6.81
CA THR A 24 19.90 6.79 -7.95
C THR A 24 19.61 8.27 -8.14
N ALA A 25 19.32 8.68 -9.38
CA ALA A 25 18.85 10.04 -9.69
C ALA A 25 17.32 10.17 -9.58
N ALA A 26 16.69 9.39 -8.69
CA ALA A 26 15.24 9.42 -8.53
C ALA A 26 14.80 10.76 -7.93
N ASP A 27 13.81 11.40 -8.56
CA ASP A 27 13.18 12.63 -8.06
C ASP A 27 11.95 12.35 -7.19
N ARG A 28 11.43 11.12 -7.26
CA ARG A 28 10.22 10.69 -6.57
C ARG A 28 10.24 9.22 -6.18
N LEU A 29 9.65 8.94 -5.02
CA LEU A 29 9.31 7.59 -4.57
C LEU A 29 7.81 7.35 -4.74
N TRP A 30 7.45 6.23 -5.37
CA TRP A 30 6.07 5.78 -5.53
C TRP A 30 5.79 4.59 -4.61
N VAL A 31 4.68 4.63 -3.88
CA VAL A 31 4.28 3.56 -2.97
C VAL A 31 2.79 3.20 -3.08
N PRO A 32 2.40 1.97 -2.74
CA PRO A 32 0.99 1.64 -2.56
C PRO A 32 0.34 2.56 -1.52
N ALA A 33 -0.93 2.88 -1.71
CA ALA A 33 -1.69 3.68 -0.75
C ALA A 33 -1.87 2.97 0.59
N PHE A 34 -1.93 3.75 1.67
CA PHE A 34 -2.40 3.27 2.97
C PHE A 34 -3.92 3.04 2.88
N GLU A 35 -4.32 1.85 2.43
CA GLU A 35 -5.71 1.55 2.06
C GLU A 35 -6.24 0.21 2.61
N GLY A 36 -5.43 -0.52 3.38
CA GLY A 36 -5.87 -1.75 4.05
C GLY A 36 -6.01 -2.94 3.10
N ALA A 37 -5.27 -2.90 1.98
CA ALA A 37 -5.21 -3.93 0.97
C ALA A 37 -4.51 -5.20 1.50
N HIS A 38 -3.23 -5.03 1.83
CA HIS A 38 -2.31 -6.03 2.35
C HIS A 38 -1.37 -5.33 3.34
N GLN A 39 -1.05 -5.97 4.45
CA GLN A 39 -0.25 -5.34 5.52
C GLN A 39 1.13 -4.83 5.06
N ASP A 40 1.76 -5.49 4.09
CA ASP A 40 3.04 -5.01 3.54
C ASP A 40 2.88 -3.74 2.69
N HIS A 41 1.71 -3.50 2.09
CA HIS A 41 1.45 -2.26 1.34
C HIS A 41 1.38 -1.08 2.32
N ASP A 42 0.60 -1.25 3.38
CA ASP A 42 0.49 -0.27 4.46
C ASP A 42 1.85 -0.01 5.12
N ALA A 43 2.67 -1.05 5.32
CA ALA A 43 4.02 -0.93 5.85
C ALA A 43 4.99 -0.20 4.91
N ALA A 44 4.92 -0.45 3.60
CA ALA A 44 5.72 0.26 2.61
C ALA A 44 5.36 1.75 2.55
N ASN A 45 4.07 2.07 2.68
CA ASN A 45 3.58 3.44 2.74
C ASN A 45 4.14 4.19 3.96
N ALA A 46 3.98 3.62 5.16
CA ALA A 46 4.53 4.19 6.39
C ALA A 46 6.05 4.36 6.35
N LEU A 47 6.77 3.41 5.74
CA LEU A 47 8.21 3.54 5.50
C LEU A 47 8.54 4.77 4.67
N ALA A 48 7.88 4.90 3.51
CA ALA A 48 8.14 6.02 2.61
C ALA A 48 7.78 7.37 3.24
N ALA A 49 6.77 7.42 4.12
CA ALA A 49 6.43 8.62 4.88
C ALA A 49 7.60 9.15 5.72
N THR A 50 8.47 8.28 6.24
CA THR A 50 9.69 8.68 6.98
C THR A 50 10.80 9.27 6.11
N LEU A 51 10.59 9.33 4.79
CA LEU A 51 11.54 9.82 3.79
C LEU A 51 11.01 11.06 3.05
N ALA A 52 9.83 11.58 3.43
CA ALA A 52 9.19 12.70 2.76
C ALA A 52 9.96 14.03 2.89
N ASP A 53 10.89 14.13 3.85
CA ASP A 53 11.86 15.23 3.99
C ASP A 53 13.05 15.11 3.03
N ARG A 54 13.27 13.93 2.43
CA ARG A 54 14.41 13.63 1.55
C ARG A 54 14.04 13.58 0.07
N ILE A 55 12.85 13.11 -0.25
CA ILE A 55 12.38 12.93 -1.63
C ILE A 55 10.87 13.17 -1.70
N ALA A 56 10.38 13.59 -2.87
CA ALA A 56 8.93 13.65 -3.10
C ALA A 56 8.35 12.23 -3.00
N VAL A 57 7.32 12.03 -2.18
CA VAL A 57 6.65 10.73 -2.04
C VAL A 57 5.23 10.84 -2.58
N TRP A 58 4.86 9.89 -3.42
CA TRP A 58 3.53 9.76 -3.99
C TRP A 58 2.97 8.38 -3.69
N GLU A 59 1.67 8.34 -3.46
CA GLU A 59 0.96 7.09 -3.33
C GLU A 59 -0.01 6.85 -4.49
N PHE A 60 -0.20 5.58 -4.82
CA PHE A 60 -1.16 5.13 -5.81
C PHE A 60 -2.12 4.11 -5.21
N ALA A 61 -3.42 4.26 -5.50
CA ALA A 61 -4.42 3.30 -5.04
C ALA A 61 -4.37 2.05 -5.92
N GLU A 62 -4.38 0.87 -5.32
CA GLU A 62 -4.37 -0.40 -6.04
C GLU A 62 -5.72 -1.09 -5.91
N TYR A 63 -6.03 -1.54 -4.69
CA TYR A 63 -7.24 -2.26 -4.36
C TYR A 63 -7.48 -2.22 -2.85
N GLY A 64 -8.74 -2.19 -2.44
CA GLY A 64 -9.07 -2.16 -1.02
C GLY A 64 -10.50 -2.59 -0.76
N PHE A 65 -10.94 -2.46 0.49
CA PHE A 65 -12.32 -2.71 0.87
C PHE A 65 -12.81 -1.61 1.81
N ALA A 66 -13.33 -0.53 1.23
CA ALA A 66 -13.76 0.64 2.00
C ALA A 66 -15.24 0.96 1.76
N GLY A 67 -15.97 1.21 2.85
CA GLY A 67 -17.42 1.43 2.81
C GLY A 67 -18.21 0.17 2.45
N GLY A 68 -17.74 -1.01 2.90
CA GLY A 68 -18.44 -2.29 2.71
C GLY A 68 -18.39 -2.87 1.29
N ARG A 69 -17.52 -2.35 0.42
CA ARG A 69 -17.40 -2.82 -0.98
C ARG A 69 -15.94 -2.85 -1.45
N PRO A 70 -15.57 -3.76 -2.38
CA PRO A 70 -14.26 -3.73 -3.00
C PRO A 70 -14.08 -2.42 -3.78
N ARG A 71 -12.90 -1.83 -3.66
CA ARG A 71 -12.47 -0.69 -4.46
C ARG A 71 -11.21 -1.08 -5.23
N ARG A 72 -11.07 -0.57 -6.45
CA ARG A 72 -9.93 -0.81 -7.33
C ARG A 72 -9.48 0.52 -7.90
N ASN A 73 -8.19 0.81 -7.80
CA ASN A 73 -7.57 2.05 -8.26
C ASN A 73 -8.31 3.29 -7.76
N ARG A 74 -8.76 3.27 -6.50
CA ARG A 74 -9.52 4.34 -5.84
C ARG A 74 -9.17 4.38 -4.36
N PHE A 75 -8.76 5.55 -3.88
CA PHE A 75 -8.50 5.79 -2.47
C PHE A 75 -9.77 5.52 -1.62
N PRO A 76 -9.59 5.08 -0.36
CA PRO A 76 -10.70 4.96 0.58
C PRO A 76 -11.30 6.33 0.91
N ASP A 77 -10.45 7.38 0.91
CA ASP A 77 -10.70 8.76 1.31
C ASP A 77 -10.33 9.76 0.19
N PRO A 78 -11.18 9.94 -0.83
CA PRO A 78 -10.87 10.84 -1.94
C PRO A 78 -10.68 12.29 -1.48
N ALA A 79 -9.63 12.96 -1.97
CA ALA A 79 -9.27 14.32 -1.58
C ALA A 79 -9.01 15.24 -2.80
N PRO A 80 -9.04 16.58 -2.64
CA PRO A 80 -8.79 17.52 -3.74
C PRO A 80 -7.40 17.40 -4.41
N GLY A 81 -6.43 16.73 -3.78
CA GLY A 81 -5.10 16.47 -4.35
C GLY A 81 -5.00 15.20 -5.20
N ASP A 82 -6.09 14.44 -5.31
CA ASP A 82 -6.12 13.19 -6.06
C ASP A 82 -6.12 13.49 -7.56
N THR A 83 -5.18 12.89 -8.27
CA THR A 83 -5.19 12.84 -9.74
C THR A 83 -5.71 11.49 -10.17
N VAL A 84 -6.76 11.52 -10.99
CA VAL A 84 -7.36 10.34 -11.59
C VAL A 84 -7.04 10.34 -13.07
N ILE A 85 -6.41 9.27 -13.53
CA ILE A 85 -6.03 9.07 -14.93
C ILE A 85 -6.94 7.99 -15.50
N ASP A 86 -7.87 8.38 -16.36
CA ASP A 86 -8.66 7.42 -17.13
C ASP A 86 -7.84 6.94 -18.33
N LEU A 87 -7.55 5.63 -18.37
CA LEU A 87 -6.67 5.07 -19.37
C LEU A 87 -7.35 5.01 -20.74
N THR A 88 -6.61 5.37 -21.78
CA THR A 88 -6.99 5.16 -23.18
C THR A 88 -7.05 3.66 -23.50
N ALA A 89 -7.59 3.31 -24.67
CA ALA A 89 -7.64 1.91 -25.11
C ALA A 89 -6.24 1.30 -25.24
N ASP A 90 -5.27 2.06 -25.74
CA ASP A 90 -3.89 1.59 -25.93
C ASP A 90 -3.17 1.40 -24.59
N GLU A 91 -3.31 2.35 -23.66
CA GLU A 91 -2.74 2.23 -22.31
C GLU A 91 -3.35 1.06 -21.53
N LYS A 92 -4.67 0.84 -21.67
CA LYS A 92 -5.34 -0.35 -21.13
C LYS A 92 -4.72 -1.63 -21.67
N ALA A 93 -4.49 -1.71 -22.98
CA ALA A 93 -3.89 -2.88 -23.61
C ALA A 93 -2.45 -3.12 -23.11
N VAL A 94 -1.64 -2.06 -22.96
CA VAL A 94 -0.29 -2.15 -22.39
C VAL A 94 -0.34 -2.66 -20.95
N LYS A 95 -1.21 -2.08 -20.11
CA LYS A 95 -1.36 -2.50 -18.71
C LYS A 95 -1.81 -3.95 -18.59
N VAL A 96 -2.78 -4.39 -19.39
CA VAL A 96 -3.23 -5.79 -19.40
C VAL A 96 -2.08 -6.73 -19.74
N ARG A 97 -1.34 -6.45 -20.82
CA ARG A 97 -0.17 -7.27 -21.20
C ARG A 97 0.88 -7.32 -20.10
N ALA A 98 1.14 -6.20 -19.42
CA ALA A 98 2.09 -6.15 -18.32
C ALA A 98 1.64 -7.02 -17.12
N LEU A 99 0.34 -6.98 -16.77
CA LEU A 99 -0.21 -7.81 -15.71
C LEU A 99 -0.18 -9.31 -16.07
N GLU A 100 -0.41 -9.66 -17.34
CA GLU A 100 -0.38 -11.05 -17.82
C GLU A 100 1.00 -11.71 -17.71
N LEU A 101 2.09 -10.92 -17.62
CA LEU A 101 3.44 -11.46 -17.38
C LEU A 101 3.56 -12.17 -16.01
N TYR A 102 2.71 -11.80 -15.05
CA TYR A 102 2.72 -12.34 -13.69
C TYR A 102 1.68 -13.47 -13.53
N GLY A 103 1.76 -14.50 -14.37
CA GLY A 103 0.79 -15.59 -14.42
C GLY A 103 0.58 -16.33 -13.08
N SER A 104 1.60 -16.45 -12.23
CA SER A 104 1.46 -17.04 -10.88
C SER A 104 0.57 -16.20 -9.94
N GLU A 105 0.42 -14.91 -10.22
CA GLU A 105 -0.31 -13.94 -9.40
C GLU A 105 -1.67 -13.56 -10.01
N ALA A 106 -2.13 -14.25 -11.06
CA ALA A 106 -3.33 -13.91 -11.81
C ALA A 106 -4.58 -13.71 -10.90
N ALA A 107 -4.73 -14.54 -9.86
CA ALA A 107 -5.84 -14.41 -8.91
C ALA A 107 -5.74 -13.13 -8.05
N ASN A 108 -4.53 -12.73 -7.65
CA ASN A 108 -4.31 -11.51 -6.88
C ASN A 108 -4.48 -10.27 -7.76
N LEU A 109 -3.93 -10.31 -8.98
CA LEU A 109 -4.01 -9.20 -9.94
C LEU A 109 -5.44 -8.95 -10.46
N ALA A 110 -6.33 -9.94 -10.37
CA ALA A 110 -7.75 -9.75 -10.65
C ALA A 110 -8.43 -8.72 -9.73
N HIS A 111 -7.80 -8.32 -8.63
CA HIS A 111 -8.25 -7.23 -7.76
C HIS A 111 -7.83 -5.85 -8.24
N THR A 112 -6.82 -5.74 -9.09
CA THR A 112 -6.38 -4.48 -9.70
C THR A 112 -7.26 -4.17 -10.90
N GLY A 113 -7.78 -2.94 -10.98
CA GLY A 113 -8.54 -2.46 -12.13
C GLY A 113 -7.59 -2.04 -13.26
N THR A 114 -8.07 -2.12 -14.50
CA THR A 114 -7.31 -1.68 -15.69
C THR A 114 -7.89 -0.45 -16.35
N ALA A 115 -9.02 0.08 -15.86
CA ALA A 115 -9.71 1.18 -16.50
C ALA A 115 -9.09 2.56 -16.21
N ARG A 116 -8.50 2.71 -15.02
CA ARG A 116 -7.94 3.97 -14.51
C ARG A 116 -6.84 3.73 -13.49
N GLU A 117 -6.10 4.79 -13.21
CA GLU A 117 -5.19 4.92 -12.07
C GLU A 117 -5.61 6.10 -11.20
N SER A 118 -5.36 6.01 -9.89
CA SER A 118 -5.52 7.14 -8.96
C SER A 118 -4.23 7.32 -8.19
N ILE A 119 -3.70 8.53 -8.21
CA ILE A 119 -2.42 8.90 -7.62
C ILE A 119 -2.55 10.20 -6.84
N ARG A 120 -1.73 10.39 -5.80
CA ARG A 120 -1.63 11.67 -5.09
C ARG A 120 -0.26 11.83 -4.42
N PRO A 121 0.18 13.07 -4.14
CA PRO A 121 1.24 13.29 -3.17
C PRO A 121 0.87 12.62 -1.83
N LEU A 122 1.85 12.02 -1.16
CA LEU A 122 1.60 11.30 0.09
C LEU A 122 0.97 12.23 1.14
N PRO A 123 -0.25 11.96 1.62
CA PRO A 123 -0.86 12.75 2.68
C PRO A 123 -0.24 12.39 4.04
N ARG A 124 -0.49 13.22 5.05
CA ARG A 124 -0.07 12.94 6.44
C ARG A 124 -1.03 11.93 7.08
N HIS A 125 -0.83 10.66 6.79
CA HIS A 125 -1.61 9.56 7.35
C HIS A 125 -1.45 9.45 8.87
N ALA A 126 -2.53 9.04 9.54
CA ALA A 126 -2.49 8.66 10.95
C ALA A 126 -2.19 7.16 11.05
N TYR A 127 -0.91 6.80 11.16
CA TYR A 127 -0.49 5.39 11.24
C TYR A 127 -0.83 4.71 12.58
N ASP A 128 -1.38 5.45 13.55
CA ASP A 128 -1.82 4.94 14.86
C ASP A 128 -3.17 4.21 14.83
N ARG A 129 -3.81 4.17 13.67
CA ARG A 129 -5.10 3.53 13.45
C ARG A 129 -5.14 2.84 12.08
N PRO A 130 -6.11 1.93 11.85
CA PRO A 130 -6.36 1.37 10.53
C PRO A 130 -6.64 2.45 9.46
N PRO A 131 -6.35 2.19 8.17
CA PRO A 131 -6.52 3.17 7.07
C PRO A 131 -7.90 3.81 6.96
N HIS A 132 -8.95 3.07 7.33
CA HIS A 132 -10.31 3.55 7.35
C HIS A 132 -11.16 2.70 8.32
N ASP A 133 -12.33 3.21 8.68
CA ASP A 133 -13.29 2.46 9.48
C ASP A 133 -13.83 1.23 8.74
N GLY A 134 -14.25 0.24 9.53
CA GLY A 134 -14.85 -1.00 9.03
C GLY A 134 -13.82 -2.08 8.70
N ARG A 135 -14.28 -3.10 7.98
CA ARG A 135 -13.45 -4.26 7.63
C ARG A 135 -12.44 -3.87 6.54
N LEU A 136 -11.17 -4.23 6.70
CA LEU A 136 -10.14 -4.07 5.66
C LEU A 136 -10.17 -5.22 4.65
N PHE A 137 -9.43 -5.08 3.54
CA PHE A 137 -9.45 -6.08 2.47
C PHE A 137 -8.91 -7.43 2.93
N TYR A 138 -7.73 -7.47 3.55
CA TYR A 138 -7.13 -8.71 4.04
C TYR A 138 -7.97 -9.41 5.12
N GLN A 139 -8.75 -8.65 5.90
CA GLN A 139 -9.68 -9.23 6.90
C GLN A 139 -10.85 -9.99 6.27
N ARG A 140 -11.17 -9.77 4.99
CA ARG A 140 -12.25 -10.53 4.32
C ARG A 140 -11.95 -12.01 4.18
N PHE A 141 -10.67 -12.37 4.24
CA PHE A 141 -10.22 -13.75 4.12
C PHE A 141 -10.19 -14.47 5.48
N GLN A 142 -10.58 -13.81 6.56
CA GLN A 142 -10.75 -14.38 7.90
C GLN A 142 -12.12 -15.08 8.04
N TRP A 143 -12.38 -16.08 7.17
CA TRP A 143 -13.69 -16.75 7.07
C TRP A 143 -13.91 -17.88 8.08
N VAL A 144 -12.93 -18.18 8.94
CA VAL A 144 -13.05 -19.13 10.06
C VAL A 144 -12.60 -18.48 11.36
N PRO A 145 -13.20 -18.87 12.51
CA PRO A 145 -12.83 -18.31 13.82
C PRO A 145 -11.58 -18.96 14.45
N PHE A 146 -10.98 -19.97 13.80
CA PHE A 146 -9.81 -20.71 14.29
C PHE A 146 -8.61 -20.54 13.37
N ARG A 147 -7.38 -20.68 13.90
CA ARG A 147 -6.16 -20.55 13.10
C ARG A 147 -6.13 -21.58 11.97
N HIS A 148 -5.98 -21.10 10.75
CA HIS A 148 -5.85 -21.90 9.53
C HIS A 148 -4.61 -21.41 8.76
N PRO A 149 -3.71 -22.30 8.31
CA PRO A 149 -2.42 -21.92 7.70
C PRO A 149 -2.53 -21.01 6.45
N ARG A 150 -3.68 -21.04 5.77
CA ARG A 150 -3.96 -20.22 4.57
C ARG A 150 -4.70 -18.91 4.86
N VAL A 151 -5.04 -18.65 6.11
CA VAL A 151 -5.79 -17.45 6.51
C VAL A 151 -4.87 -16.53 7.27
N ASP A 152 -4.79 -15.28 6.81
CA ASP A 152 -4.06 -14.24 7.51
C ASP A 152 -4.91 -13.68 8.66
N PHE A 153 -4.54 -14.03 9.89
CA PHE A 153 -5.20 -13.55 11.12
C PHE A 153 -4.62 -12.24 11.64
N THR A 154 -3.88 -11.50 10.82
CA THR A 154 -3.35 -10.20 11.21
C THR A 154 -4.48 -9.26 11.63
N ASP A 155 -4.37 -8.73 12.86
CA ASP A 155 -5.23 -7.67 13.35
C ASP A 155 -4.74 -6.32 12.78
N PRO A 156 -5.60 -5.52 12.14
CA PRO A 156 -5.26 -4.17 11.73
C PRO A 156 -4.69 -3.28 12.82
N TRP A 157 -5.12 -3.46 14.07
CA TRP A 157 -4.61 -2.69 15.19
C TRP A 157 -3.18 -3.08 15.57
N ASP A 158 -2.80 -4.36 15.40
CA ASP A 158 -1.41 -4.77 15.53
C ASP A 158 -0.54 -4.12 14.45
N VAL A 159 -1.03 -4.07 13.20
CA VAL A 159 -0.34 -3.38 12.11
C VAL A 159 -0.16 -1.91 12.46
N ALA A 160 -1.25 -1.20 12.77
CA ALA A 160 -1.22 0.22 13.10
C ALA A 160 -0.26 0.53 14.26
N ARG A 161 -0.29 -0.24 15.35
CA ARG A 161 0.65 -0.09 16.47
C ARG A 161 2.10 -0.19 16.00
N ASP A 162 2.43 -1.20 15.21
CA ASP A 162 3.80 -1.44 14.74
C ASP A 162 4.26 -0.31 13.80
N LEU A 163 3.38 0.17 12.91
CA LEU A 163 3.65 1.28 12.01
C LEU A 163 3.84 2.60 12.77
N ALA A 164 2.95 2.92 13.72
CA ALA A 164 3.05 4.14 14.52
C ALA A 164 4.34 4.17 15.37
N ARG A 165 4.70 3.03 15.97
CA ARG A 165 5.96 2.90 16.73
C ARG A 165 7.17 3.20 15.85
N PHE A 166 7.21 2.62 14.66
CA PHE A 166 8.29 2.86 13.72
C PHE A 166 8.32 4.32 13.23
N TYR A 167 7.19 4.83 12.75
CA TYR A 167 7.07 6.18 12.19
C TYR A 167 7.42 7.26 13.23
N GLY A 168 6.96 7.11 14.47
CA GLY A 168 7.29 8.00 15.58
C GLY A 168 8.78 7.97 15.94
N SER A 169 9.39 6.78 15.97
CA SER A 169 10.83 6.64 16.31
C SER A 169 11.77 7.38 15.35
N VAL A 170 11.36 7.56 14.09
CA VAL A 170 12.13 8.28 13.07
C VAL A 170 11.78 9.77 13.06
N SER A 171 10.53 10.13 13.35
CA SER A 171 10.07 11.53 13.31
C SER A 171 10.61 12.37 14.47
N ASP A 172 10.97 11.73 15.58
CA ASP A 172 11.56 12.38 16.76
C ASP A 172 13.09 12.47 16.72
N SER A 173 13.73 11.98 15.65
CA SER A 173 15.20 11.97 15.44
C SER A 173 15.66 13.08 14.50
#